data_AF-A0A2S5D5W1-F1
#
_entry.id   AF-A0A2S5D5W1-F1
#
_cell.length_a   1.000
_cell.length_b   1.000
_cell.length_c   1.000
_cell.angle_alpha   90.00
_cell.angle_beta   90.00
_cell.angle_gamma   90.00
#
_symmetry.space_group_name_H-M   'P 1'
#
loop_
_entity.id
_entity.type
_entity.pdbx_description
1 polymer ?
#
loop_
_entity_poly.entity_id
_entity_poly.type
_entity_poly.pdbx_seq_one_letter_code
_entity_poly.pdbx_strand_id
1 'polypeptide(L)'
;MNRKIEMTLESSPVNVSHDTYRRECQYTRGIHIEEQEFKAILNSMCHDSRLYFDFHNPRKEVKKGTYLNGHSGLARNIYDYYKTHYNIELTDIINGKDFYVKII
;
A
#
# COMPACT_ATOMS: atom_id res chain seq x y z
N MET A 1 5.25 -18.64 -9.57
CA MET A 1 4.72 -17.99 -8.36
C MET A 1 3.34 -17.44 -8.69
N ASN A 2 2.30 -17.86 -7.96
CA ASN A 2 1.00 -17.19 -8.02
C ASN A 2 1.16 -15.83 -7.36
N ARG A 3 1.09 -14.75 -8.14
CA ARG A 3 1.12 -13.39 -7.64
C ARG A 3 -0.26 -13.10 -7.08
N LYS A 4 -0.34 -12.80 -5.79
CA LYS A 4 -1.60 -12.51 -5.14
C LYS A 4 -1.67 -11.02 -4.86
N ILE A 5 -2.36 -10.33 -5.76
CA ILE A 5 -2.77 -8.95 -5.57
C ILE A 5 -4.29 -8.89 -5.62
N GLU A 6 -4.88 -8.30 -4.60
CA GLU A 6 -6.34 -8.26 -4.45
C GLU A 6 -6.77 -6.91 -3.91
N MET A 7 -7.69 -6.25 -4.59
CA MET A 7 -8.41 -5.10 -4.07
C MET A 7 -9.56 -5.59 -3.20
N THR A 8 -9.70 -5.03 -2.01
CA THR A 8 -10.75 -5.40 -1.06
C THR A 8 -11.59 -4.18 -0.70
N LEU A 9 -12.90 -4.40 -0.61
CA LEU A 9 -13.85 -3.47 0.00
C LEU A 9 -14.34 -4.08 1.31
N GLU A 10 -14.24 -3.31 2.38
CA GLU A 10 -14.57 -3.77 3.72
C GLU A 10 -15.98 -3.35 4.10
N SER A 11 -16.75 -4.26 4.69
CA SER A 11 -18.06 -3.95 5.27
C SER A 11 -17.96 -3.12 6.55
N SER A 12 -16.80 -3.15 7.21
CA SER A 12 -16.47 -2.37 8.41
C SER A 12 -15.10 -1.71 8.26
N PRO A 13 -14.87 -0.50 8.80
CA PRO A 13 -13.58 0.15 8.66
C PRO A 13 -12.42 -0.65 9.29
N VAL A 14 -11.29 -0.69 8.59
CA VAL A 14 -10.00 -1.18 9.09
C VAL A 14 -9.22 -0.01 9.64
N ASN A 15 -8.82 -0.09 10.91
CA ASN A 15 -8.00 0.92 11.57
C ASN A 15 -6.52 0.65 11.34
N VAL A 16 -5.80 1.67 10.92
CA VAL A 16 -4.35 1.62 10.74
C VAL A 16 -3.72 2.79 11.47
N SER A 17 -2.77 2.52 12.37
CA SER A 17 -2.10 3.58 13.13
C SER A 17 -1.29 4.49 12.21
N HIS A 18 -1.30 5.78 12.49
CA HIS A 18 -0.40 6.75 11.87
C HIS A 18 0.45 7.41 12.96
N ASP A 19 1.61 6.82 13.26
CA ASP A 19 2.34 7.15 14.48
C ASP A 19 2.82 8.61 14.52
N THR A 20 3.16 9.21 13.36
CA THR A 20 3.55 10.62 13.27
C THR A 20 2.45 11.58 13.75
N TYR A 21 1.19 11.29 13.42
CA TYR A 21 0.03 12.09 13.83
C TYR A 21 -0.65 11.56 15.09
N ARG A 22 -0.16 10.45 15.66
CA ARG A 22 -0.76 9.75 16.81
C ARG A 22 -2.27 9.53 16.68
N ARG A 23 -2.72 9.19 15.47
CA ARG A 23 -4.14 8.93 15.14
C ARG A 23 -4.31 7.58 14.48
N GLU A 24 -5.53 7.05 14.52
CA GLU A 24 -5.93 5.92 13.67
C GLU A 24 -6.57 6.45 12.39
N CYS A 25 -6.08 5.99 11.24
CA CYS A 25 -6.74 6.16 9.97
C CYS A 25 -7.72 5.02 9.75
N GLN A 26 -8.93 5.33 9.29
CA GLN A 26 -9.98 4.35 9.03
C GLN A 26 -10.17 4.18 7.54
N TYR A 27 -10.09 2.95 7.05
CA TYR A 27 -10.19 2.63 5.64
C TYR A 27 -11.28 1.58 5.40
N THR A 28 -12.15 1.82 4.42
CA THR A 28 -13.14 0.83 3.96
C THR A 28 -12.70 0.10 2.69
N ARG A 29 -11.44 0.33 2.28
CA ARG A 29 -10.84 -0.30 1.12
C ARG A 29 -9.37 -0.57 1.35
N GLY A 30 -8.87 -1.62 0.74
CA GLY A 30 -7.46 -1.94 0.80
C GLY A 30 -6.97 -2.72 -0.39
N ILE A 31 -5.68 -2.96 -0.37
CA ILE A 31 -4.99 -3.84 -1.32
C ILE A 31 -4.16 -4.84 -0.53
N HIS A 32 -4.29 -6.12 -0.88
CA HIS A 32 -3.49 -7.18 -0.30
C HIS A 32 -2.35 -7.49 -1.28
N ILE A 33 -1.11 -7.41 -0.80
CA ILE A 33 0.10 -7.53 -1.62
C ILE A 33 1.08 -8.45 -0.91
N GLU A 34 1.72 -9.35 -1.65
CA GLU A 34 2.76 -10.23 -1.13
C GLU A 34 3.98 -9.44 -0.64
N GLU A 35 4.56 -9.86 0.49
CA GLU A 35 5.69 -9.17 1.12
C GLU A 35 6.86 -8.88 0.17
N GLN A 36 7.22 -9.84 -0.68
CA GLN A 36 8.34 -9.70 -1.62
C GLN A 36 8.04 -8.67 -2.72
N GLU A 37 6.80 -8.65 -3.22
CA GLU A 37 6.38 -7.67 -4.24
C GLU A 37 6.36 -6.26 -3.64
N PHE A 38 5.84 -6.11 -2.41
CA PHE A 38 5.84 -4.81 -1.75
C PHE A 38 7.24 -4.30 -1.45
N LYS A 39 8.16 -5.18 -1.03
CA LYS A 39 9.59 -4.81 -0.86
C LYS A 39 10.23 -4.38 -2.18
N ALA A 40 9.92 -5.05 -3.30
CA ALA A 40 10.40 -4.64 -4.61
C ALA A 40 9.88 -3.24 -5.01
N ILE A 41 8.59 -2.96 -4.75
CA ILE A 41 7.98 -1.64 -4.96
C ILE A 41 8.71 -0.56 -4.15
N LEU A 42 8.97 -0.82 -2.87
CA LEU A 42 9.69 0.13 -2.02
C LEU A 42 11.14 0.39 -2.45
N ASN A 43 11.78 -0.61 -3.07
CA ASN A 43 13.14 -0.50 -3.60
C ASN A 43 13.20 0.24 -4.94
N SER A 44 12.10 0.30 -5.69
CA SER A 44 12.01 1.07 -6.93
C SER A 44 11.58 2.52 -6.73
N MET A 45 11.16 2.90 -5.53
CA MET A 45 10.75 4.28 -5.23
C MET A 45 11.90 5.26 -5.34
N CYS A 46 11.63 6.45 -5.89
CA CYS A 46 12.54 7.58 -5.76
C CYS A 46 12.61 8.05 -4.29
N HIS A 47 13.62 8.87 -4.00
CA HIS A 47 13.87 9.39 -2.65
C HIS A 47 12.64 10.05 -2.02
N ASP A 48 11.98 10.95 -2.75
CA ASP A 48 10.83 11.70 -2.23
C ASP A 48 9.62 10.80 -1.97
N SER A 49 9.35 9.84 -2.86
CA SER A 49 8.28 8.85 -2.66
C SER A 49 8.54 8.00 -1.43
N ARG A 50 9.81 7.61 -1.21
CA ARG A 50 10.20 6.81 -0.06
C ARG A 50 10.07 7.58 1.25
N LEU A 51 10.55 8.83 1.28
CA LEU A 51 10.38 9.71 2.44
C LEU A 51 8.91 9.91 2.80
N TYR A 52 8.05 10.11 1.81
CA TYR A 52 6.61 10.29 2.04
C TYR A 52 5.96 9.00 2.53
N PHE A 53 6.33 7.83 1.99
CA PHE A 53 5.88 6.54 2.52
C PHE A 53 6.29 6.35 3.99
N ASP A 54 7.55 6.63 4.34
CA ASP A 54 8.08 6.47 5.69
C ASP A 54 7.41 7.44 6.68
N PHE A 55 6.99 8.62 6.22
CA PHE A 55 6.24 9.58 7.04
C PHE A 55 4.84 9.06 7.45
N HIS A 56 4.16 8.36 6.54
CA HIS A 56 2.84 7.75 6.78
C HIS A 56 2.92 6.40 7.50
N ASN A 57 4.07 5.72 7.41
CA ASN A 57 4.30 4.40 7.97
C ASN A 57 5.59 4.32 8.81
N PRO A 58 5.79 5.25 9.76
CA PRO A 58 7.05 5.36 10.48
C PRO A 58 7.34 4.08 11.25
N ARG A 59 8.54 3.51 11.06
CA ARG A 59 9.03 2.31 11.77
C ARG A 59 8.16 1.06 11.61
N LYS A 60 7.21 1.04 10.67
CA LYS A 60 6.40 -0.15 10.40
C LYS A 60 7.22 -1.17 9.60
N GLU A 61 7.36 -2.36 10.17
CA GLU A 61 8.01 -3.46 9.46
C GLU A 61 7.13 -3.96 8.32
N VAL A 62 7.71 -4.04 7.12
CA VAL A 62 7.10 -4.66 5.96
C VAL A 62 7.24 -6.17 6.08
N LYS A 63 6.28 -6.79 6.75
CA LYS A 63 6.17 -8.23 6.94
C LYS A 63 4.73 -8.70 6.84
N LYS A 64 4.53 -9.98 6.51
CA LYS A 64 3.21 -10.61 6.50
C LYS A 64 2.39 -10.28 7.75
N GLY A 65 1.13 -9.87 7.53
CA GLY A 65 0.20 -9.44 8.58
C GLY A 65 0.24 -7.95 8.90
N THR A 66 1.23 -7.19 8.41
CA THR A 66 1.30 -5.74 8.62
C THR A 66 0.22 -5.00 7.82
N TYR A 67 -0.37 -3.98 8.45
CA TYR A 67 -1.23 -2.99 7.81
C TYR A 67 -0.50 -1.63 7.71
N LEU A 68 -0.48 -1.07 6.50
CA LEU A 68 0.16 0.20 6.18
C LEU A 68 -0.86 1.22 5.67
N ASN A 69 -0.64 2.49 5.98
CA ASN A 69 -1.40 3.62 5.44
C ASN A 69 -1.02 3.80 3.97
N GLY A 70 -2.02 3.70 3.09
CA GLY A 70 -1.89 3.99 1.68
C GLY A 70 -2.36 5.40 1.33
N HIS A 71 -1.61 6.04 0.44
CA HIS A 71 -1.88 7.37 -0.08
C HIS A 71 -1.69 7.38 -1.61
N SER A 72 -2.11 8.45 -2.29
CA SER A 72 -2.06 8.57 -3.75
C SER A 72 -0.69 8.27 -4.38
N GLY A 73 0.39 8.81 -3.81
CA GLY A 73 1.76 8.51 -4.26
C GLY A 73 2.12 7.02 -4.16
N LEU A 74 1.71 6.33 -3.09
CA LEU A 74 1.94 4.89 -2.95
C LEU A 74 1.09 4.10 -3.96
N ALA A 75 -0.17 4.49 -4.15
CA ALA A 75 -1.04 3.90 -5.18
C ALA A 75 -0.37 3.94 -6.56
N ARG A 76 0.22 5.09 -6.92
CA ARG A 76 0.92 5.25 -8.20
C ARG A 76 2.11 4.33 -8.33
N ASN A 77 2.97 4.24 -7.31
CA ASN A 77 4.11 3.34 -7.30
C ASN A 77 3.68 1.86 -7.43
N ILE A 78 2.62 1.45 -6.73
CA ILE A 78 2.05 0.09 -6.85
C ILE A 78 1.54 -0.15 -8.28
N TYR A 79 0.74 0.77 -8.83
CA TYR A 79 0.21 0.66 -10.19
C TYR A 79 1.34 0.54 -11.22
N ASP A 80 2.34 1.42 -11.17
CA ASP A 80 3.44 1.45 -12.13
C ASP A 80 4.27 0.15 -12.06
N TYR A 81 4.48 -0.40 -10.87
CA TYR A 81 5.16 -1.69 -10.69
C TYR A 81 4.40 -2.83 -11.39
N TYR A 82 3.11 -2.99 -11.09
CA TYR A 82 2.31 -4.09 -11.67
C TYR A 82 2.09 -3.91 -13.18
N LYS A 83 1.94 -2.67 -13.67
CA LYS A 83 1.82 -2.39 -15.10
C LYS A 83 3.12 -2.70 -15.83
N THR A 84 4.26 -2.27 -15.30
CA THR A 84 5.57 -2.44 -15.95
C THR A 84 6.04 -3.89 -15.94
N HIS A 85 5.93 -4.57 -14.80
CA HIS A 85 6.49 -5.91 -14.65
C HIS A 85 5.55 -7.03 -15.12
N TYR A 86 4.24 -6.79 -15.11
CA TYR A 86 3.24 -7.84 -15.34
C TYR A 86 2.14 -7.44 -16.33
N ASN A 87 2.15 -6.22 -16.86
CA ASN A 87 1.07 -5.67 -17.70
C ASN A 87 -0.32 -5.75 -17.03
N ILE A 88 -0.37 -5.71 -15.70
CA ILE A 88 -1.61 -5.72 -14.91
C ILE A 88 -2.01 -4.27 -14.64
N GLU A 89 -3.26 -3.92 -14.94
CA GLU A 89 -3.82 -2.60 -14.66
C GLU A 89 -4.65 -2.63 -13.37
N LEU A 90 -4.22 -1.85 -12.39
CA LEU A 90 -4.90 -1.71 -11.10
C LEU A 90 -5.67 -0.39 -11.06
N THR A 91 -6.51 -0.11 -12.05
CA THR A 91 -7.19 1.19 -12.20
C THR A 91 -7.95 1.61 -10.95
N ASP A 92 -8.52 0.66 -10.21
CA ASP A 92 -9.25 0.92 -8.97
C ASP A 92 -8.39 1.59 -7.88
N ILE A 93 -7.07 1.34 -7.85
CA ILE A 93 -6.17 1.98 -6.87
C ILE A 93 -5.88 3.44 -7.23
N ILE A 94 -5.96 3.82 -8.50
CA ILE A 94 -5.68 5.17 -9.01
C ILE A 94 -6.98 5.97 -9.14
N ASN A 95 -7.67 6.20 -8.02
CA ASN A 95 -8.92 6.97 -8.00
C ASN A 95 -8.94 8.11 -6.97
N GLY A 96 -7.78 8.47 -6.44
CA GLY A 96 -7.61 9.59 -5.49
C GLY A 96 -8.11 9.33 -4.07
N LYS A 97 -8.65 8.14 -3.78
CA LYS A 97 -9.09 7.76 -2.43
C LYS A 97 -7.98 7.04 -1.68
N ASP A 98 -7.82 7.38 -0.40
CA ASP A 98 -6.91 6.65 0.48
C ASP A 98 -7.39 5.21 0.72
N PHE A 99 -6.46 4.35 1.14
CA PHE A 99 -6.65 2.91 1.28
C PHE A 99 -5.66 2.36 2.31
N TYR A 100 -5.86 1.13 2.77
CA TYR A 100 -4.83 0.40 3.51
C TYR A 100 -4.08 -0.58 2.59
N VAL A 101 -2.81 -0.86 2.91
CA VAL A 101 -2.10 -2.02 2.34
C VAL A 101 -2.03 -3.10 3.42
N LYS A 102 -2.42 -4.33 3.09
CA LYS A 102 -2.16 -5.50 3.93
C LYS A 102 -1.10 -6.35 3.27
N ILE A 103 -0.02 -6.61 4.01
CA ILE A 103 1.03 -7.50 3.56
C ILE A 103 0.58 -8.95 3.80
N ILE A 104 0.51 -9.76 2.74
CA ILE A 104 0.07 -11.17 2.79
C ILE A 104 1.21 -12.15 2.51
#